data_AF-A0A2N2JNL2-F1
#
_entry.id   AF-A0A2N2JNL2-F1
#
_cell.length_a   1.000
_cell.length_b   1.000
_cell.length_c   1.000
_cell.angle_alpha   90.00
_cell.angle_beta   90.00
_cell.angle_gamma   90.00
#
_symmetry.space_group_name_H-M   'P 1'
#
loop_
_entity.id
_entity.type
_entity.pdbx_description
1 polymer ?
#
loop_
_entity_poly.entity_id
_entity_poly.type
_entity_poly.pdbx_seq_one_letter_code
_entity_poly.pdbx_strand_id
1 'polypeptide(L)'
;MSGEAPRFAVATFMRVFDVHPVQDALTLPELAAALQRFLVKPRLKERIDEEVAQVARAVEIWRRGGAPPGRAGAKIEAIARHARERGEDVERAVSERASALEHEVKREAKKDFRLWAPLLFRPGGKRDAADIQHVSCLVLDYDDGTPIDEADDVWRPWFHIIHTTWSHTPAHPKFRVVLPLARPVAPAAFLDVWRWAEDRTGFAIDPTGKGVARAYAIPVVPDARASRRALAHPGPLLDAVLEGIIAGAAEAPLPPDDALEPGLLRHDPGASWVEGSADAAPALDLSTWQADDIDWDGGAVEPVAPNVTPEPLRERLASGTPPTANLDEVLARLDDLALRLDALGEHAVVDGLERLTVLYEQGALDAAEFRRAKARLLEP
;
A
#
# COMPACT_ATOMS: atom_id res chain seq x y z
N MET A 1 -22.72 4.75 30.19
CA MET A 1 -22.45 5.94 29.34
C MET A 1 -22.80 5.48 27.94
N SER A 2 -23.71 6.14 27.22
CA SER A 2 -24.01 5.78 25.83
C SER A 2 -22.73 5.96 25.01
N GLY A 3 -22.05 4.86 24.71
CA GLY A 3 -20.78 4.86 24.00
C GLY A 3 -21.02 5.36 22.58
N GLU A 4 -20.53 6.55 22.28
CA GLU A 4 -20.56 7.06 20.91
C GLU A 4 -19.67 6.14 20.05
N ALA A 5 -20.19 5.70 18.91
CA ALA A 5 -19.47 4.78 18.03
C ALA A 5 -18.12 5.39 17.60
N PRO A 6 -17.04 4.58 17.47
CA PRO A 6 -15.73 5.09 17.11
C PRO A 6 -15.77 5.81 15.75
N ARG A 7 -15.13 6.98 15.71
CA ARG A 7 -15.00 7.81 14.50
C ARG A 7 -13.54 7.94 14.10
N PHE A 8 -13.28 7.84 12.80
CA PHE A 8 -11.95 7.88 12.21
C PHE A 8 -11.78 9.19 11.45
N ALA A 9 -10.82 10.01 11.87
CA ALA A 9 -10.46 11.21 11.14
C ALA A 9 -9.82 10.82 9.80
N VAL A 10 -10.34 11.40 8.71
CA VAL A 10 -9.83 11.22 7.36
C VAL A 10 -9.72 12.58 6.67
N ALA A 11 -8.72 12.72 5.82
CA ALA A 11 -8.53 13.88 4.96
C ALA A 11 -8.71 13.48 3.50
N THR A 12 -9.25 14.36 2.67
CA THR A 12 -9.33 14.14 1.21
C THR A 12 -8.75 15.29 0.41
N PHE A 13 -8.29 14.96 -0.81
CA PHE A 13 -7.64 15.86 -1.75
C PHE A 13 -8.16 15.60 -3.17
N MET A 14 -8.46 16.66 -3.93
CA MET A 14 -8.99 16.51 -5.29
C MET A 14 -7.96 15.89 -6.25
N ARG A 15 -6.68 16.24 -6.08
CA ARG A 15 -5.55 15.83 -6.92
C ARG A 15 -4.28 15.62 -6.09
N VAL A 16 -3.29 14.99 -6.70
CA VAL A 16 -1.99 14.71 -6.06
C VAL A 16 -1.27 15.96 -5.56
N PHE A 17 -1.45 17.11 -6.22
CA PHE A 17 -0.76 18.35 -5.86
C PHE A 17 -1.49 19.22 -4.83
N ASP A 18 -2.72 18.85 -4.46
CA ASP A 18 -3.46 19.64 -3.49
C ASP A 18 -2.84 19.43 -2.10
N VAL A 19 -2.62 20.55 -1.41
CA VAL A 19 -1.97 20.56 -0.09
C VAL A 19 -2.93 20.89 1.04
N HIS A 20 -4.13 21.39 0.74
CA HIS A 20 -5.12 21.72 1.77
C HIS A 20 -6.11 20.55 1.90
N PRO A 21 -6.18 19.89 3.07
CA PRO A 21 -7.08 18.77 3.29
C PRO A 21 -8.53 19.26 3.45
N VAL A 22 -9.48 18.50 2.93
CA VAL A 22 -10.87 18.53 3.39
C VAL A 22 -11.02 17.44 4.44
N GLN A 23 -11.34 17.83 5.68
CA GLN A 23 -11.42 16.92 6.82
C GLN A 23 -12.81 16.34 6.98
N ASP A 24 -12.88 15.06 7.35
CA ASP A 24 -14.10 14.33 7.64
C ASP A 24 -13.84 13.36 8.82
N ALA A 25 -14.90 12.88 9.46
CA ALA A 25 -14.86 11.92 10.54
C ALA A 25 -15.92 10.83 10.27
N LEU A 26 -15.45 9.67 9.84
CA LEU A 26 -16.29 8.56 9.42
C LEU A 26 -16.47 7.55 10.55
N THR A 27 -17.67 7.01 10.70
CA THR A 27 -17.88 5.78 11.49
C THR A 27 -17.24 4.58 10.77
N LEU A 28 -17.07 3.45 11.49
CA LEU A 28 -16.53 2.22 10.89
C LEU A 28 -17.33 1.77 9.65
N PRO A 29 -18.68 1.74 9.67
CA PRO A 29 -19.44 1.36 8.49
C PRO A 29 -19.28 2.31 7.32
N GLU A 30 -19.18 3.62 7.58
CA GLU A 30 -19.00 4.62 6.52
C GLU A 30 -17.62 4.52 5.88
N LEU A 31 -16.57 4.31 6.68
CA LEU A 31 -15.21 4.06 6.19
C LEU A 31 -15.15 2.80 5.33
N ALA A 32 -15.70 1.69 5.84
CA ALA A 32 -15.74 0.42 5.13
C ALA A 32 -16.53 0.53 3.82
N ALA A 33 -17.71 1.15 3.86
CA ALA A 33 -18.52 1.35 2.67
C ALA A 33 -17.82 2.25 1.65
N ALA A 34 -17.12 3.30 2.07
CA ALA A 34 -16.41 4.19 1.16
C ALA A 34 -15.21 3.50 0.47
N LEU A 35 -14.47 2.65 1.20
CA LEU A 35 -13.30 1.95 0.67
C LEU A 35 -13.62 0.71 -0.16
N GLN A 36 -14.89 0.26 -0.18
CA GLN A 36 -15.35 -0.86 -0.98
C GLN A 36 -15.92 -0.47 -2.35
N ARG A 37 -16.06 0.82 -2.65
CA ARG A 37 -16.55 1.33 -3.95
C ARG A 37 -15.44 2.03 -4.70
N PHE A 38 -15.44 1.87 -6.02
CA PHE A 38 -14.38 2.31 -6.90
C PHE A 38 -14.85 3.42 -7.82
N LEU A 39 -14.11 4.53 -7.83
CA LEU A 39 -14.30 5.61 -8.78
C LEU A 39 -13.93 5.12 -10.19
N VAL A 40 -14.81 5.31 -11.17
CA VAL A 40 -14.58 4.91 -12.57
C VAL A 40 -14.00 6.10 -13.35
N LYS A 41 -12.88 5.89 -14.05
CA LYS A 41 -12.24 6.95 -14.88
C LYS A 41 -12.00 6.52 -16.35
N PRO A 42 -13.06 6.33 -17.15
CA PRO A 42 -12.92 5.85 -18.53
C PRO A 42 -12.16 6.83 -19.42
N ARG A 43 -12.43 8.14 -19.30
CA ARG A 43 -11.71 9.19 -20.05
C ARG A 43 -10.21 9.22 -19.73
N LEU A 44 -9.84 8.90 -18.49
CA LEU A 44 -8.43 8.83 -18.09
C LEU A 44 -7.76 7.63 -18.74
N LYS A 45 -8.44 6.47 -18.75
CA LYS A 45 -7.97 5.28 -19.46
C LYS A 45 -7.80 5.55 -20.96
N GLU A 46 -8.80 6.13 -21.62
CA GLU A 46 -8.75 6.48 -23.05
C GLU A 46 -7.53 7.35 -23.38
N ARG A 47 -7.28 8.37 -22.55
CA ARG A 47 -6.11 9.25 -22.71
C ARG A 47 -4.79 8.49 -22.54
N ILE A 48 -4.68 7.62 -21.52
CA ILE A 48 -3.48 6.78 -21.31
C ILE A 48 -3.26 5.87 -22.51
N ASP A 49 -4.30 5.17 -22.96
CA ASP A 49 -4.22 4.22 -24.08
C ASP A 49 -3.82 4.94 -25.38
N GLU A 50 -4.36 6.13 -25.63
CA GLU A 50 -4.00 6.94 -26.78
C GLU A 50 -2.53 7.37 -26.74
N GLU A 51 -2.04 7.89 -25.61
CA GLU A 51 -0.65 8.32 -25.45
C GLU A 51 0.33 7.13 -25.54
N VAL A 52 0.00 5.98 -24.97
CA VAL A 52 0.78 4.74 -25.12
C VAL A 52 0.81 4.31 -26.59
N ALA A 53 -0.33 4.34 -27.28
CA ALA A 53 -0.39 4.02 -28.70
C ALA A 53 0.40 5.01 -29.56
N GLN A 54 0.52 6.28 -29.16
CA GLN A 54 1.40 7.25 -29.82
C GLN A 54 2.88 6.89 -29.66
N VAL A 55 3.31 6.41 -28.49
CA VAL A 55 4.68 5.89 -28.27
C VAL A 55 4.95 4.70 -29.19
N ALA A 56 4.05 3.71 -29.22
CA ALA A 56 4.18 2.53 -30.07
C ALA A 56 4.25 2.90 -31.57
N ARG A 57 3.39 3.81 -32.04
CA ARG A 57 3.44 4.32 -33.43
C ARG A 57 4.75 5.02 -33.74
N ALA A 58 5.30 5.79 -32.81
CA ALA A 58 6.56 6.47 -32.99
C ALA A 58 7.73 5.49 -33.14
N VAL A 59 7.77 4.41 -32.35
CA VAL A 59 8.77 3.34 -32.51
C VAL A 59 8.66 2.68 -33.88
N GLU A 60 7.45 2.35 -34.32
CA GLU A 60 7.22 1.69 -35.61
C GLU A 60 7.64 2.56 -36.81
N ILE A 61 7.33 3.86 -36.78
CA ILE A 61 7.78 4.79 -37.83
C ILE A 61 9.30 4.86 -37.86
N TRP A 62 9.94 4.96 -36.70
CA TRP A 62 11.40 5.00 -36.59
C TRP A 62 12.06 3.72 -37.12
N ARG A 63 11.52 2.53 -36.79
CA ARG A 63 12.01 1.23 -37.30
C ARG A 63 11.98 1.14 -38.83
N ARG A 64 10.99 1.78 -39.46
CA ARG A 64 10.87 1.86 -40.93
C ARG A 64 11.79 2.91 -41.56
N GLY A 65 12.65 3.56 -40.79
CA GLY A 65 13.55 4.62 -41.25
C GLY A 65 12.86 5.99 -41.41
N GLY A 66 11.63 6.14 -40.94
CA GLY A 66 10.90 7.40 -40.93
C GLY A 66 11.27 8.28 -39.73
N ALA A 67 10.92 9.56 -39.81
CA ALA A 67 11.03 10.51 -38.70
C ALA A 67 9.72 10.52 -37.89
N PRO A 68 9.64 9.91 -36.69
CA PRO A 68 8.41 9.88 -35.91
C PRO A 68 8.02 11.29 -35.42
N PRO A 69 6.75 11.70 -35.60
CA PRO A 69 6.30 13.02 -35.17
C PRO A 69 6.10 13.12 -33.65
N GLY A 70 6.03 14.36 -33.16
CA GLY A 70 5.61 14.67 -31.79
C GLY A 70 6.67 14.43 -30.71
N ARG A 71 6.28 14.65 -29.45
CA ARG A 71 7.21 14.60 -28.30
C ARG A 71 7.82 13.22 -28.09
N ALA A 72 7.04 12.15 -28.27
CA ALA A 72 7.53 10.78 -28.16
C ALA A 72 8.55 10.47 -29.27
N GLY A 73 8.24 10.83 -30.51
CA GLY A 73 9.15 10.68 -31.65
C GLY A 73 10.48 11.39 -31.45
N ALA A 74 10.46 12.65 -31.02
CA ALA A 74 11.67 13.41 -30.73
C ALA A 74 12.55 12.74 -29.65
N LYS A 75 11.95 12.15 -28.61
CA LYS A 75 12.69 11.41 -27.58
C LYS A 75 13.28 10.10 -28.11
N ILE A 76 12.56 9.39 -28.99
CA ILE A 76 13.03 8.16 -29.65
C ILE A 76 14.21 8.45 -30.59
N GLU A 77 14.11 9.49 -31.41
CA GLU A 77 15.22 9.90 -32.30
C GLU A 77 16.46 10.31 -31.50
N ALA A 78 16.27 11.04 -30.40
CA ALA A 78 17.36 11.45 -29.54
C ALA A 78 18.11 10.25 -28.92
N ILE A 79 17.39 9.27 -28.36
CA ILE A 79 18.04 8.09 -27.78
C ILE A 79 18.71 7.23 -28.85
N ALA A 80 18.08 7.09 -30.03
CA ALA A 80 18.66 6.34 -31.14
C ALA A 80 19.97 6.97 -31.63
N ARG A 81 20.03 8.30 -31.73
CA ARG A 81 21.25 9.04 -32.08
C ARG A 81 22.35 8.82 -31.04
N HIS A 82 22.04 8.99 -29.75
CA HIS A 82 23.03 8.80 -28.68
C HIS A 82 23.54 7.36 -28.59
N ALA A 83 22.69 6.36 -28.86
CA ALA A 83 23.11 4.97 -28.90
C ALA A 83 24.10 4.72 -30.07
N ARG A 84 23.82 5.28 -31.26
CA ARG A 84 24.75 5.21 -32.41
C ARG A 84 26.10 5.86 -32.12
N GLU A 85 26.08 7.06 -31.53
CA GLU A 85 27.31 7.80 -31.19
C GLU A 85 28.17 7.05 -30.16
N ARG A 86 27.55 6.27 -29.26
CA ARG A 86 28.23 5.45 -28.25
C ARG A 86 28.56 4.03 -28.71
N GLY A 87 28.15 3.63 -29.92
CA GLY A 87 28.33 2.26 -30.42
C GLY A 87 27.50 1.21 -29.67
N GLU A 88 26.38 1.61 -29.07
CA GLU A 88 25.47 0.73 -28.33
C GLU A 88 24.40 0.10 -29.24
N ASP A 89 23.72 -0.92 -28.74
CA ASP A 89 22.54 -1.49 -29.40
C ASP A 89 21.40 -0.47 -29.43
N VAL A 90 21.19 0.12 -30.62
CA VAL A 90 20.20 1.16 -30.86
C VAL A 90 18.77 0.64 -30.66
N GLU A 91 18.50 -0.60 -31.09
CA GLU A 91 17.15 -1.18 -31.03
C GLU A 91 16.75 -1.43 -29.57
N ARG A 92 17.68 -2.01 -28.80
CA ARG A 92 17.51 -2.17 -27.35
C ARG A 92 17.29 -0.84 -26.65
N ALA A 93 18.14 0.15 -26.92
CA ALA A 93 18.03 1.48 -26.29
C ALA A 93 16.69 2.18 -26.62
N VAL A 94 16.20 2.04 -27.86
CA VAL A 94 14.88 2.57 -28.25
C VAL A 94 13.75 1.82 -27.55
N SER A 95 13.83 0.48 -27.48
CA SER A 95 12.81 -0.34 -26.80
C SER A 95 12.72 0.01 -25.31
N GLU A 96 13.85 0.07 -24.61
CA GLU A 96 13.92 0.47 -23.20
C GLU A 96 13.36 1.87 -23.00
N ARG A 97 13.68 2.81 -23.91
CA ARG A 97 13.15 4.17 -23.82
C ARG A 97 11.64 4.21 -24.06
N ALA A 98 11.13 3.43 -25.01
CA ALA A 98 9.69 3.34 -25.27
C ALA A 98 8.94 2.82 -24.04
N SER A 99 9.42 1.72 -23.43
CA SER A 99 8.87 1.22 -22.16
C SER A 99 8.91 2.28 -21.06
N ALA A 100 10.02 3.00 -20.90
CA ALA A 100 10.12 4.09 -19.94
C ALA A 100 9.11 5.22 -20.22
N LEU A 101 8.83 5.55 -21.49
CA LEU A 101 7.82 6.53 -21.85
C LEU A 101 6.40 6.06 -21.52
N GLU A 102 6.08 4.79 -21.74
CA GLU A 102 4.79 4.23 -21.33
C GLU A 102 4.60 4.30 -19.81
N HIS A 103 5.65 4.01 -19.03
CA HIS A 103 5.64 4.18 -17.59
C HIS A 103 5.49 5.66 -17.18
N GLU A 104 6.17 6.59 -17.87
CA GLU A 104 6.00 8.04 -17.66
C GLU A 104 4.53 8.45 -17.88
N VAL A 105 3.90 8.05 -18.99
CA VAL A 105 2.49 8.34 -19.32
C VAL A 105 1.57 7.85 -18.20
N LYS A 106 1.71 6.58 -17.80
CA LYS A 106 0.90 5.98 -16.73
C LYS A 106 1.08 6.72 -15.40
N ARG A 107 2.31 7.09 -15.04
CA ARG A 107 2.61 7.82 -13.80
C ARG A 107 2.04 9.23 -13.81
N GLU A 108 2.15 9.94 -14.92
CA GLU A 108 1.58 11.29 -15.07
C GLU A 108 0.05 11.26 -14.94
N ALA A 109 -0.61 10.26 -15.52
CA ALA A 109 -2.04 10.10 -15.41
C ALA A 109 -2.54 9.87 -13.96
N LYS A 110 -1.74 9.20 -13.11
CA LYS A 110 -2.06 9.01 -11.68
C LYS A 110 -2.13 10.33 -10.90
N LYS A 111 -1.59 11.44 -11.42
CA LYS A 111 -1.68 12.78 -10.78
C LYS A 111 -3.11 13.32 -10.71
N ASP A 112 -3.98 12.83 -11.57
CA ASP A 112 -5.40 13.17 -11.59
C ASP A 112 -6.22 12.36 -10.57
N PHE A 113 -5.62 11.45 -9.81
CA PHE A 113 -6.33 10.70 -8.78
C PHE A 113 -6.72 11.59 -7.61
N ARG A 114 -7.94 11.36 -7.10
CA ARG A 114 -8.34 11.84 -5.78
C ARG A 114 -7.60 11.04 -4.75
N LEU A 115 -7.16 11.72 -3.70
CA LEU A 115 -6.46 11.09 -2.62
C LEU A 115 -7.28 11.19 -1.33
N TRP A 116 -7.05 10.22 -0.45
CA TRP A 116 -7.46 10.27 0.93
C TRP A 116 -6.25 9.97 1.84
N ALA A 117 -6.29 10.41 3.08
CA ALA A 117 -5.31 10.08 4.08
C ALA A 117 -6.01 9.76 5.41
N PRO A 118 -5.59 8.74 6.16
CA PRO A 118 -6.17 8.38 7.46
C PRO A 118 -5.62 9.28 8.57
N LEU A 119 -5.64 10.60 8.35
CA LEU A 119 -4.91 11.58 9.15
C LEU A 119 -5.84 12.69 9.61
N LEU A 120 -5.65 13.14 10.84
CA LEU A 120 -6.09 14.47 11.27
C LEU A 120 -4.95 15.46 11.09
N PHE A 121 -5.26 16.60 10.49
CA PHE A 121 -4.38 17.76 10.37
C PHE A 121 -4.91 18.86 11.27
N ARG A 122 -4.01 19.69 11.79
CA ARG A 122 -4.35 20.89 12.56
C ARG A 122 -5.28 21.80 11.74
N PRO A 123 -6.18 22.57 12.37
CA PRO A 123 -6.98 23.57 11.68
C PRO A 123 -6.13 24.51 10.82
N GLY A 124 -6.45 24.63 9.53
CA GLY A 124 -5.68 25.43 8.57
C GLY A 124 -4.33 24.84 8.15
N GLY A 125 -3.98 23.65 8.65
CA GLY A 125 -2.77 22.92 8.30
C GLY A 125 -2.78 22.40 6.85
N LYS A 126 -1.60 22.00 6.39
CA LYS A 126 -1.38 21.46 5.04
C LYS A 126 -1.01 19.99 5.12
N ARG A 127 -0.96 19.33 3.96
CA ARG A 127 -0.45 17.98 3.78
C ARG A 127 1.06 17.93 3.96
N ASP A 128 1.47 18.13 5.21
CA ASP A 128 2.84 18.13 5.69
C ASP A 128 2.89 17.40 7.02
N ALA A 129 4.00 16.73 7.32
CA ALA A 129 4.16 15.97 8.56
C ALA A 129 4.04 16.85 9.82
N ALA A 130 4.48 18.11 9.75
CA ALA A 130 4.43 19.04 10.86
C ALA A 130 3.00 19.45 11.27
N ASP A 131 2.05 19.31 10.35
CA ASP A 131 0.65 19.70 10.54
C ASP A 131 -0.25 18.53 10.96
N ILE A 132 0.27 17.31 11.03
CA ILE A 132 -0.50 16.12 11.45
C ILE A 132 -0.67 16.13 12.97
N GLN A 133 -1.90 15.87 13.43
CA GLN A 133 -2.23 15.67 14.84
C GLN A 133 -2.19 14.19 15.22
N HIS A 134 -2.79 13.32 14.41
CA HIS A 134 -2.75 11.87 14.62
C HIS A 134 -3.10 11.08 13.36
N VAL A 135 -2.89 9.76 13.44
CA VAL A 135 -3.21 8.76 12.43
C VAL A 135 -4.36 7.87 12.94
N SER A 136 -5.42 7.72 12.14
CA SER A 136 -6.64 6.97 12.49
C SER A 136 -6.64 5.54 11.94
N CYS A 137 -5.83 5.25 10.92
CA CYS A 137 -5.75 3.93 10.30
C CYS A 137 -4.31 3.63 9.88
N LEU A 138 -3.89 2.37 10.04
CA LEU A 138 -2.71 1.85 9.36
C LEU A 138 -3.11 1.42 7.94
N VAL A 139 -2.41 1.91 6.93
CA VAL A 139 -2.67 1.58 5.52
C VAL A 139 -1.40 1.01 4.92
N LEU A 140 -1.53 -0.18 4.31
CA LEU A 140 -0.42 -0.98 3.82
C LEU A 140 -0.60 -1.24 2.32
N ASP A 141 0.35 -0.82 1.50
CA ASP A 141 0.37 -1.06 0.05
C ASP A 141 1.03 -2.43 -0.22
N TYR A 142 0.31 -3.34 -0.89
CA TYR A 142 0.83 -4.59 -1.45
C TYR A 142 0.97 -4.43 -2.95
N ASP A 143 2.20 -4.39 -3.44
CA ASP A 143 2.52 -4.15 -4.85
C ASP A 143 3.42 -5.24 -5.47
N ASP A 144 3.83 -6.24 -4.69
CA ASP A 144 4.78 -7.30 -5.06
C ASP A 144 4.12 -8.53 -5.74
N GLY A 145 2.79 -8.57 -5.78
CA GLY A 145 2.03 -9.69 -6.34
C GLY A 145 1.56 -10.72 -5.31
N THR A 146 1.76 -10.48 -4.01
CA THR A 146 1.18 -11.28 -2.92
C THR A 146 -0.31 -11.55 -3.20
N PRO A 147 -0.81 -12.79 -3.06
CA PRO A 147 -2.24 -13.06 -3.18
C PRO A 147 -3.05 -12.34 -2.10
N ILE A 148 -4.24 -11.83 -2.48
CA ILE A 148 -5.12 -11.11 -1.54
C ILE A 148 -5.51 -11.98 -0.34
N ASP A 149 -5.74 -13.27 -0.57
CA ASP A 149 -6.15 -14.20 0.50
C ASP A 149 -5.02 -14.47 1.50
N GLU A 150 -3.76 -14.51 1.04
CA GLU A 150 -2.60 -14.62 1.92
C GLU A 150 -2.44 -13.37 2.80
N ALA A 151 -2.69 -12.18 2.24
CA ALA A 151 -2.71 -10.97 3.04
C ALA A 151 -3.89 -10.95 4.02
N ASP A 152 -5.11 -11.33 3.61
CA ASP A 152 -6.25 -11.49 4.52
C ASP A 152 -5.89 -12.38 5.72
N ASP A 153 -5.28 -13.55 5.46
CA ASP A 153 -4.82 -14.50 6.49
C ASP A 153 -3.89 -13.86 7.53
N VAL A 154 -2.94 -13.02 7.11
CA VAL A 154 -2.00 -12.32 8.02
C VAL A 154 -2.72 -11.34 8.96
N TRP A 155 -3.81 -10.73 8.49
CA TRP A 155 -4.51 -9.65 9.18
C TRP A 155 -5.81 -10.08 9.87
N ARG A 156 -6.25 -11.33 9.70
CA ARG A 156 -7.47 -11.88 10.34
C ARG A 156 -7.66 -11.60 11.82
N PRO A 157 -6.62 -11.50 12.67
CA PRO A 157 -6.84 -11.18 14.08
C PRO A 157 -7.50 -9.82 14.32
N TRP A 158 -7.51 -8.91 13.33
CA TRP A 158 -8.14 -7.59 13.44
C TRP A 158 -9.12 -7.31 12.30
N PHE A 159 -10.03 -6.38 12.56
CA PHE A 159 -10.81 -5.77 11.51
C PHE A 159 -9.90 -5.11 10.49
N HIS A 160 -10.11 -5.43 9.22
CA HIS A 160 -9.39 -4.78 8.15
C HIS A 160 -10.21 -4.73 6.88
N ILE A 161 -9.93 -3.74 6.04
CA ILE A 161 -10.55 -3.56 4.73
C ILE A 161 -9.48 -3.80 3.69
N ILE A 162 -9.78 -4.64 2.71
CA ILE A 162 -8.93 -4.84 1.55
C ILE A 162 -9.60 -4.23 0.34
N HIS A 163 -8.85 -3.48 -0.47
CA HIS A 163 -9.32 -3.05 -1.78
C HIS A 163 -8.18 -3.02 -2.80
N THR A 164 -8.47 -3.41 -4.04
CA THR A 164 -7.50 -3.36 -5.14
C THR A 164 -7.13 -1.93 -5.53
N THR A 165 -5.99 -1.75 -6.19
CA THR A 165 -5.57 -0.45 -6.75
C THR A 165 -5.80 -0.39 -8.26
N TRP A 166 -5.61 0.79 -8.86
CA TRP A 166 -5.74 1.01 -10.31
C TRP A 166 -4.92 0.03 -11.17
N SER A 167 -3.77 -0.41 -10.67
CA SER A 167 -2.83 -1.26 -11.39
C SER A 167 -3.03 -2.76 -11.10
N HIS A 168 -4.07 -3.13 -10.36
CA HIS A 168 -4.41 -4.52 -10.07
C HIS A 168 -4.74 -5.31 -11.34
N THR A 169 -4.25 -6.54 -11.41
CA THR A 169 -4.74 -7.57 -12.32
C THR A 169 -4.82 -8.89 -11.56
N PRO A 170 -5.63 -9.88 -12.02
CA PRO A 170 -5.66 -11.19 -11.38
C PRO A 170 -4.29 -11.90 -11.36
N ALA A 171 -3.46 -11.69 -12.37
CA ALA A 171 -2.12 -12.29 -12.48
C ALA A 171 -1.06 -11.56 -11.66
N HIS A 172 -1.30 -10.30 -11.30
CA HIS A 172 -0.38 -9.50 -10.49
C HIS A 172 -1.20 -8.59 -9.57
N PRO A 173 -1.64 -9.13 -8.41
CA PRO A 173 -2.45 -8.40 -7.47
C PRO A 173 -1.72 -7.17 -6.93
N LYS A 174 -2.40 -6.04 -6.95
CA LYS A 174 -2.00 -4.81 -6.27
C LYS A 174 -3.16 -4.29 -5.45
N PHE A 175 -3.00 -4.13 -4.15
CA PHE A 175 -4.10 -3.82 -3.25
C PHE A 175 -3.59 -3.12 -1.99
N ARG A 176 -4.53 -2.64 -1.18
CA ARG A 176 -4.26 -2.09 0.14
C ARG A 176 -4.96 -2.90 1.19
N VAL A 177 -4.29 -3.08 2.32
CA VAL A 177 -4.93 -3.45 3.59
C VAL A 177 -5.04 -2.19 4.44
N VAL A 178 -6.24 -1.91 4.95
CA VAL A 178 -6.54 -0.77 5.81
C VAL A 178 -7.01 -1.31 7.15
N LEU A 179 -6.26 -1.04 8.21
CA LEU A 179 -6.61 -1.38 9.58
C LEU A 179 -7.01 -0.11 10.34
N PRO A 180 -8.30 0.14 10.58
CA PRO A 180 -8.73 1.22 11.45
C PRO A 180 -8.23 0.95 12.88
N LEU A 181 -7.68 1.99 13.50
CA LEU A 181 -7.02 1.87 14.81
C LEU A 181 -8.04 2.11 15.92
N ALA A 182 -8.05 1.24 16.93
CA ALA A 182 -8.93 1.37 18.10
C ALA A 182 -8.70 2.71 18.83
N ARG A 183 -7.45 3.16 18.82
CA ARG A 183 -7.00 4.44 19.34
C ARG A 183 -6.05 5.09 18.34
N PRO A 184 -6.15 6.40 18.10
CA PRO A 184 -5.29 7.04 17.11
C PRO A 184 -3.83 7.05 17.57
N VAL A 185 -2.93 7.06 16.58
CA VAL A 185 -1.48 6.97 16.79
C VAL A 185 -0.85 8.33 16.57
N ALA A 186 0.05 8.73 17.47
CA ALA A 186 0.74 10.00 17.36
C ALA A 186 1.71 9.96 16.16
N PRO A 187 1.94 11.06 15.43
CA PRO A 187 2.77 11.04 14.22
C PRO A 187 4.18 10.49 14.46
N ALA A 188 4.76 10.78 15.62
CA ALA A 188 6.09 10.31 16.02
C ALA A 188 6.16 8.78 16.25
N ALA A 189 5.04 8.15 16.58
CA ALA A 189 4.95 6.71 16.86
C ALA A 189 4.50 5.89 15.63
N PHE A 190 4.10 6.55 14.53
CA PHE A 190 3.60 5.87 13.34
C PHE A 190 4.64 4.93 12.71
N LEU A 191 5.91 5.31 12.72
CA LEU A 191 6.98 4.49 12.13
C LEU A 191 7.12 3.14 12.85
N ASP A 192 6.92 3.10 14.16
CA ASP A 192 7.00 1.86 14.94
C ASP A 192 5.83 0.94 14.61
N VAL A 193 4.63 1.51 14.46
CA VAL A 193 3.43 0.77 14.00
C VAL A 193 3.62 0.22 12.58
N TRP A 194 4.21 1.01 11.69
CA TRP A 194 4.48 0.57 10.33
C TRP A 194 5.55 -0.53 10.27
N ARG A 195 6.63 -0.43 11.06
CA ARG A 195 7.68 -1.46 11.13
C ARG A 195 7.16 -2.77 11.70
N TRP A 196 6.34 -2.71 12.75
CA TRP A 196 5.65 -3.89 13.26
C TRP A 196 4.83 -4.59 12.16
N ALA A 197 4.16 -3.82 11.31
CA ALA A 197 3.42 -4.37 10.18
C ALA A 197 4.35 -4.95 9.11
N GLU A 198 5.45 -4.28 8.79
CA GLU A 198 6.46 -4.78 7.85
C GLU A 198 7.02 -6.15 8.29
N ASP A 199 7.45 -6.24 9.56
CA ASP A 199 7.97 -7.48 10.16
C ASP A 199 6.92 -8.59 10.13
N ARG A 200 5.67 -8.27 10.50
CA ARG A 200 4.54 -9.22 10.50
C ARG A 200 4.29 -9.81 9.11
N THR A 201 4.48 -9.02 8.07
CA THR A 201 4.24 -9.43 6.68
C THR A 201 5.44 -10.11 6.02
N GLY A 202 6.56 -10.23 6.75
CA GLY A 202 7.80 -10.71 6.16
C GLY A 202 8.29 -9.81 5.03
N PHE A 203 8.11 -8.49 5.17
CA PHE A 203 8.52 -7.46 4.19
C PHE A 203 7.78 -7.49 2.84
N ALA A 204 6.55 -8.01 2.81
CA ALA A 204 5.71 -8.02 1.60
C ALA A 204 5.10 -6.64 1.25
N ILE A 205 5.02 -5.72 2.22
CA ILE A 205 4.47 -4.38 2.02
C ILE A 205 5.48 -3.42 1.40
N ASP A 206 5.01 -2.45 0.59
CA ASP A 206 5.87 -1.46 -0.07
C ASP A 206 6.63 -0.59 0.96
N PRO A 207 7.98 -0.59 0.97
CA PRO A 207 8.79 0.15 1.92
C PRO A 207 8.68 1.68 1.80
N THR A 208 8.10 2.19 0.71
CA THR A 208 7.80 3.62 0.55
C THR A 208 6.60 4.06 1.40
N GLY A 209 5.87 3.13 2.02
CA GLY A 209 4.70 3.39 2.87
C GLY A 209 5.01 3.97 4.26
N LYS A 210 6.27 3.95 4.71
CA LYS A 210 6.66 4.32 6.09
C LYS A 210 6.51 5.80 6.49
N GLY A 211 6.18 6.69 5.54
CA GLY A 211 6.03 8.12 5.78
C GLY A 211 4.65 8.47 6.37
N VAL A 212 4.63 9.17 7.50
CA VAL A 212 3.38 9.51 8.22
C VAL A 212 2.43 10.42 7.43
N ALA A 213 2.95 11.31 6.57
CA ALA A 213 2.15 12.22 5.75
C ALA A 213 1.64 11.59 4.44
N ARG A 214 1.49 10.26 4.41
CA ARG A 214 1.05 9.52 3.23
C ARG A 214 -0.43 9.82 2.93
N ALA A 215 -0.68 10.12 1.66
CA ALA A 215 -2.00 10.10 1.08
C ALA A 215 -2.05 9.01 0.01
N TYR A 216 -3.18 8.34 -0.07
CA TYR A 216 -3.43 7.19 -0.93
C TYR A 216 -4.49 7.55 -1.95
N ALA A 217 -4.38 7.02 -3.17
CA ALA A 217 -5.51 7.12 -4.09
C ALA A 217 -6.72 6.45 -3.46
N ILE A 218 -7.89 7.11 -3.54
CA ILE A 218 -9.16 6.43 -3.26
C ILE A 218 -9.30 5.22 -4.20
N PRO A 219 -10.08 4.20 -3.85
CA PRO A 219 -10.29 3.07 -4.75
C PRO A 219 -10.80 3.58 -6.11
N VAL A 220 -10.08 3.22 -7.17
CA VAL A 220 -10.29 3.77 -8.50
C VAL A 220 -9.98 2.71 -9.56
N VAL A 221 -10.82 2.63 -10.59
CA VAL A 221 -10.69 1.70 -11.72
C VAL A 221 -10.75 2.40 -13.06
N PRO A 222 -10.07 1.86 -14.09
CA PRO A 222 -10.11 2.42 -15.43
C PRO A 222 -11.51 2.47 -16.03
N ASP A 223 -12.28 1.40 -15.85
CA ASP A 223 -13.64 1.28 -16.34
C ASP A 223 -14.43 0.29 -15.47
N ALA A 224 -15.75 0.24 -15.65
CA ALA A 224 -16.64 -0.58 -14.83
C ALA A 224 -16.44 -2.11 -14.99
N ARG A 225 -15.74 -2.56 -16.04
CA ARG A 225 -15.45 -3.97 -16.32
C ARG A 225 -14.07 -4.38 -15.84
N ALA A 226 -13.23 -3.44 -15.40
CA ALA A 226 -11.92 -3.75 -14.86
C ALA A 226 -12.03 -4.68 -13.65
N SER A 227 -11.13 -5.66 -13.59
CA SER A 227 -10.98 -6.55 -12.43
C SER A 227 -10.71 -5.71 -11.19
N ARG A 228 -11.46 -5.97 -10.13
CA ARG A 228 -11.36 -5.29 -8.85
C ARG A 228 -11.92 -6.17 -7.76
N ARG A 229 -11.35 -6.09 -6.57
CA ARG A 229 -11.83 -6.79 -5.39
C ARG A 229 -11.82 -5.82 -4.22
N ALA A 230 -12.86 -5.89 -3.40
CA ALA A 230 -12.86 -5.25 -2.10
C ALA A 230 -13.63 -6.11 -1.10
N LEU A 231 -13.17 -6.15 0.13
CA LEU A 231 -13.79 -6.89 1.23
C LEU A 231 -13.48 -6.21 2.55
N ALA A 232 -14.31 -6.48 3.55
CA ALA A 232 -14.03 -6.17 4.94
C ALA A 232 -14.00 -7.48 5.73
N HIS A 233 -12.96 -7.67 6.52
CA HIS A 233 -12.82 -8.78 7.44
C HIS A 233 -13.31 -8.33 8.83
N PRO A 234 -14.19 -9.11 9.49
CA PRO A 234 -14.68 -8.78 10.82
C PRO A 234 -13.64 -9.09 11.90
N GLY A 235 -13.51 -8.22 12.90
CA GLY A 235 -12.59 -8.46 14.02
C GLY A 235 -12.54 -7.28 14.98
N PRO A 236 -11.73 -7.34 16.04
CA PRO A 236 -11.45 -6.17 16.86
C PRO A 236 -10.62 -5.14 16.07
N LEU A 237 -10.80 -3.86 16.35
CA LEU A 237 -9.92 -2.82 15.79
C LEU A 237 -8.48 -3.02 16.30
N LEU A 238 -7.49 -2.66 15.48
CA LEU A 238 -6.09 -2.76 15.89
C LEU A 238 -5.79 -1.73 16.99
N ASP A 239 -5.46 -2.21 18.19
CA ASP A 239 -5.02 -1.37 19.29
C ASP A 239 -3.50 -1.46 19.48
N ALA A 240 -2.77 -0.50 18.94
CA ALA A 240 -1.31 -0.51 18.96
C ALA A 240 -0.70 -0.47 20.38
N VAL A 241 -1.44 0.01 21.37
CA VAL A 241 -0.97 0.03 22.76
C VAL A 241 -1.22 -1.32 23.43
N LEU A 242 -2.39 -1.92 23.19
CA LEU A 242 -2.71 -3.26 23.70
C LEU A 242 -1.75 -4.32 23.14
N GLU A 243 -1.41 -4.20 21.86
CA GLU A 243 -0.45 -5.06 21.16
C GLU A 243 1.01 -4.78 21.60
N GLY A 244 1.25 -3.79 22.47
CA GLY A 244 2.58 -3.44 22.94
C GLY A 244 3.50 -2.83 21.88
N ILE A 245 2.94 -2.35 20.76
CA ILE A 245 3.69 -1.74 19.66
C ILE A 245 4.16 -0.34 20.06
N ILE A 246 3.29 0.41 20.76
CA ILE A 246 3.58 1.76 21.24
C ILE A 246 3.20 1.91 22.72
N ALA A 247 3.85 2.83 23.42
CA ALA A 247 3.62 3.03 24.87
C ALA A 247 2.28 3.71 25.20
N GLY A 248 1.72 4.48 24.27
CA GLY A 248 0.49 5.24 24.50
C GLY A 248 -0.15 5.73 23.20
N ALA A 249 -1.45 6.00 23.26
CA ALA A 249 -2.21 6.55 22.15
C ALA A 249 -1.98 8.06 22.01
N ALA A 250 -2.27 8.61 20.83
CA ALA A 250 -2.37 10.05 20.64
C ALA A 250 -3.55 10.62 21.43
N GLU A 251 -3.47 11.92 21.75
CA GLU A 251 -4.68 12.67 22.03
C GLU A 251 -5.53 12.72 20.75
N ALA A 252 -6.80 12.36 20.90
CA ALA A 252 -7.74 12.11 19.81
C ALA A 252 -8.78 13.24 19.71
N PRO A 253 -8.42 14.50 19.37
CA PRO A 253 -9.44 15.47 19.08
C PRO A 253 -10.17 15.00 17.82
N LEU A 254 -11.49 14.82 17.88
CA LEU A 254 -12.26 14.72 16.65
C LEU A 254 -12.19 16.06 15.91
N PRO A 255 -12.30 16.08 14.58
CA PRO A 255 -12.49 17.34 13.88
C PRO A 255 -13.71 18.06 14.48
N PRO A 256 -13.66 19.39 14.65
CA PRO A 256 -14.83 20.17 15.01
C PRO A 256 -16.00 19.87 14.07
N ASP A 257 -17.24 19.79 14.58
CA ASP A 257 -18.42 19.44 13.76
C ASP A 257 -18.65 20.44 12.59
N ASP A 258 -18.23 21.70 12.74
CA ASP A 258 -18.29 22.73 11.71
C ASP A 258 -17.18 22.60 10.64
N ALA A 259 -16.22 21.70 10.83
CA ALA A 259 -15.19 21.34 9.86
C ALA A 259 -15.51 20.07 9.04
N LEU A 260 -16.65 19.41 9.33
CA LEU A 260 -17.06 18.15 8.71
C LEU A 260 -17.94 18.39 7.47
N GLU A 261 -17.29 18.68 6.33
CA GLU A 261 -17.94 18.54 5.03
C GLU A 261 -17.80 17.09 4.56
N PRO A 262 -18.84 16.45 3.98
CA PRO A 262 -18.72 15.10 3.40
C PRO A 262 -17.51 15.03 2.47
N GLY A 263 -16.46 14.33 2.90
CA GLY A 263 -15.22 14.26 2.14
C GLY A 263 -15.44 13.53 0.82
N LEU A 264 -14.51 13.69 -0.13
CA LEU A 264 -14.59 13.03 -1.44
C LEU A 264 -14.59 11.50 -1.37
N LEU A 265 -14.20 10.96 -0.22
CA LEU A 265 -14.27 9.55 0.12
C LEU A 265 -15.72 9.10 0.35
N ARG A 266 -16.56 9.96 0.96
CA ARG A 266 -17.97 9.70 1.26
C ARG A 266 -18.88 10.00 0.07
N HIS A 267 -18.67 11.13 -0.61
CA HIS A 267 -19.58 11.57 -1.65
C HIS A 267 -18.90 12.47 -2.70
N ASP A 268 -19.08 12.10 -3.97
CA ASP A 268 -18.90 13.01 -5.09
C ASP A 268 -20.05 12.82 -6.09
N PRO A 269 -20.98 13.77 -6.19
CA PRO A 269 -22.18 13.63 -7.02
C PRO A 269 -21.87 13.64 -8.53
N GLY A 270 -20.69 14.13 -8.93
CA GLY A 270 -20.25 14.13 -10.33
C GLY A 270 -19.54 12.85 -10.76
N ALA A 271 -19.26 11.93 -9.84
CA ALA A 271 -18.51 10.71 -10.12
C ALA A 271 -19.41 9.51 -10.43
N SER A 272 -18.88 8.65 -11.30
CA SER A 272 -19.41 7.30 -11.49
C SER A 272 -18.64 6.33 -10.60
N TRP A 273 -19.39 5.50 -9.87
CA TRP A 273 -18.85 4.52 -8.94
C TRP A 273 -19.33 3.11 -9.29
N VAL A 274 -18.52 2.11 -8.95
CA VAL A 274 -18.89 0.69 -9.02
C VAL A 274 -18.47 -0.01 -7.73
N GLU A 275 -19.29 -0.95 -7.25
CA GLU A 275 -18.96 -1.76 -6.08
C GLU A 275 -17.82 -2.75 -6.37
N GLY A 276 -17.00 -3.07 -5.37
CA GLY A 276 -16.04 -4.16 -5.44
C GLY A 276 -16.72 -5.50 -5.70
N SER A 277 -16.06 -6.40 -6.45
CA SER A 277 -16.56 -7.78 -6.55
C SER A 277 -16.24 -8.52 -5.26
N ALA A 278 -17.24 -9.22 -4.73
CA ALA A 278 -17.18 -9.96 -3.46
C ALA A 278 -16.84 -11.46 -3.69
N ASP A 279 -16.05 -11.79 -4.71
CA ASP A 279 -15.87 -13.17 -5.22
C ASP A 279 -15.23 -14.17 -4.22
N ALA A 280 -15.14 -13.88 -2.91
CA ALA A 280 -14.80 -14.90 -1.91
C ALA A 280 -15.31 -14.69 -0.46
N ALA A 281 -16.14 -13.69 -0.16
CA ALA A 281 -16.79 -13.60 1.17
C ALA A 281 -18.07 -12.79 1.06
N PRO A 282 -19.17 -13.15 1.75
CA PRO A 282 -20.38 -12.36 1.71
C PRO A 282 -20.04 -10.92 2.10
N ALA A 283 -20.50 -9.95 1.30
CA ALA A 283 -20.52 -8.56 1.70
C ALA A 283 -21.10 -8.51 3.11
N LEU A 284 -20.27 -8.15 4.09
CA LEU A 284 -20.69 -8.09 5.48
C LEU A 284 -21.84 -7.09 5.53
N ASP A 285 -23.02 -7.57 5.95
CA ASP A 285 -24.15 -6.70 6.18
C ASP A 285 -23.87 -5.90 7.46
N LEU A 286 -23.21 -4.75 7.28
CA LEU A 286 -22.90 -3.84 8.37
C LEU A 286 -24.15 -3.23 9.01
N SER A 287 -25.35 -3.47 8.45
CA SER A 287 -26.62 -3.08 9.08
C SER A 287 -27.03 -4.03 10.22
N THR A 288 -26.43 -5.23 10.30
CA THR A 288 -26.63 -6.15 11.44
C THR A 288 -25.63 -5.93 12.57
N TRP A 289 -24.64 -5.05 12.40
CA TRP A 289 -23.64 -4.71 13.42
C TRP A 289 -24.23 -3.73 14.42
N GLN A 290 -24.44 -4.18 15.66
CA GLN A 290 -24.89 -3.32 16.76
C GLN A 290 -23.66 -2.81 17.52
N ALA A 291 -23.71 -1.57 18.01
CA ALA A 291 -22.61 -0.97 18.79
C ALA A 291 -22.23 -1.79 20.04
N ASP A 292 -23.15 -2.66 20.49
CA ASP A 292 -23.00 -3.53 21.65
C ASP A 292 -22.22 -4.84 21.34
N ASP A 293 -21.92 -5.15 20.07
CA ASP A 293 -21.03 -6.26 19.68
C ASP A 293 -19.53 -5.90 19.83
N ILE A 294 -19.25 -4.64 20.15
CA ILE A 294 -17.96 -4.19 20.66
C ILE A 294 -18.04 -4.33 22.18
N ASP A 295 -17.52 -5.43 22.70
CA ASP A 295 -17.40 -5.62 24.15
C ASP A 295 -16.40 -4.60 24.72
N TRP A 296 -16.92 -3.40 25.02
CA TRP A 296 -16.22 -2.25 25.58
C TRP A 296 -16.39 -2.21 27.11
N ASP A 297 -16.49 -3.36 27.77
CA ASP A 297 -16.42 -3.37 29.22
C ASP A 297 -14.96 -3.60 29.67
N GLY A 298 -14.34 -2.53 30.17
CA GLY A 298 -13.10 -2.57 30.95
C GLY A 298 -13.25 -3.29 32.30
N GLY A 299 -14.01 -4.39 32.34
CA GLY A 299 -14.21 -5.28 33.47
C GLY A 299 -13.58 -6.65 33.18
N ALA A 300 -12.97 -7.24 34.19
CA ALA A 300 -12.20 -8.47 34.09
C ALA A 300 -12.96 -9.60 33.38
N VAL A 301 -12.53 -9.94 32.16
CA VAL A 301 -12.92 -11.19 31.50
C VAL A 301 -12.03 -12.30 32.08
N GLU A 302 -12.66 -13.32 32.68
CA GLU A 302 -11.95 -14.52 33.11
C GLU A 302 -11.24 -15.18 31.91
N PRO A 303 -9.99 -15.64 32.07
CA PRO A 303 -9.20 -16.15 30.96
C PRO A 303 -9.86 -17.41 30.39
N VAL A 304 -10.37 -17.30 29.16
CA VAL A 304 -10.59 -18.47 28.31
C VAL A 304 -9.21 -19.06 28.02
N ALA A 305 -8.98 -20.28 28.49
CA ALA A 305 -7.69 -20.94 28.39
C ALA A 305 -7.23 -21.02 26.91
N PRO A 306 -6.08 -20.41 26.56
CA PRO A 306 -5.49 -20.60 25.24
C PRO A 306 -4.87 -21.99 25.19
N ASN A 307 -5.44 -22.87 24.36
CA ASN A 307 -4.64 -23.99 23.85
C ASN A 307 -3.56 -23.36 22.96
N VAL A 308 -2.31 -23.54 23.37
CA VAL A 308 -1.09 -22.82 22.95
C VAL A 308 -0.83 -21.61 23.85
N THR A 309 -0.13 -21.84 24.95
CA THR A 309 0.58 -20.82 25.72
C THR A 309 1.71 -20.22 24.87
N PRO A 310 1.68 -18.92 24.51
CA PRO A 310 2.87 -18.20 24.12
C PRO A 310 3.63 -17.86 25.40
N GLU A 311 4.91 -18.21 25.43
CA GLU A 311 5.83 -17.86 26.51
C GLU A 311 5.84 -16.32 26.73
N PRO A 312 5.79 -15.78 27.96
CA PRO A 312 5.64 -14.34 28.16
C PRO A 312 6.91 -13.58 27.77
N LEU A 313 6.79 -12.71 26.75
CA LEU A 313 7.81 -11.78 26.24
C LEU A 313 8.46 -10.86 27.30
N ARG A 314 7.94 -10.85 28.53
CA ARG A 314 8.45 -10.05 29.66
C ARG A 314 9.86 -10.47 30.12
N GLU A 315 10.25 -11.73 29.94
CA GLU A 315 11.62 -12.16 30.30
C GLU A 315 12.67 -11.81 29.23
N ARG A 316 12.29 -11.65 27.96
CA ARG A 316 13.22 -11.30 26.87
C ARG A 316 13.65 -9.82 26.87
N LEU A 317 12.81 -8.92 27.38
CA LEU A 317 13.13 -7.48 27.45
C LEU A 317 14.06 -7.11 28.62
N ALA A 318 14.24 -8.00 29.60
CA ALA A 318 15.11 -7.77 30.75
C ALA A 318 16.60 -8.06 30.45
N SER A 319 16.90 -8.86 29.42
CA SER A 319 18.28 -9.14 28.98
C SER A 319 18.60 -8.28 27.75
N GLY A 320 19.20 -7.10 27.95
CA GLY A 320 19.51 -6.10 26.91
C GLY A 320 20.44 -6.57 25.78
N THR A 321 20.00 -7.52 24.96
CA THR A 321 20.69 -7.99 23.76
C THR A 321 19.72 -7.82 22.58
N PRO A 322 20.10 -7.10 21.52
CA PRO A 322 19.24 -6.94 20.34
C PRO A 322 18.97 -8.31 19.70
N PRO A 323 17.77 -8.52 19.10
CA PRO A 323 17.46 -9.78 18.45
C PRO A 323 18.31 -9.88 17.18
N THR A 324 19.39 -10.64 17.22
CA THR A 324 19.96 -11.22 16.00
C THR A 324 18.90 -12.20 15.49
N ALA A 325 18.34 -11.92 14.31
CA ALA A 325 17.52 -12.89 13.60
C ALA A 325 18.27 -14.22 13.56
N ASN A 326 17.58 -15.32 13.88
CA ASN A 326 18.20 -16.64 13.86
C ASN A 326 18.65 -16.91 12.41
N LEU A 327 19.96 -17.07 12.21
CA LEU A 327 20.58 -17.26 10.89
C LEU A 327 19.91 -18.42 10.13
N ASP A 328 19.49 -19.47 10.84
CA ASP A 328 18.80 -20.61 10.24
C ASP A 328 17.41 -20.23 9.69
N GLU A 329 16.74 -19.24 10.28
CA GLU A 329 15.42 -18.75 9.86
C GLU A 329 15.54 -17.79 8.66
N VAL A 330 16.60 -16.98 8.62
CA VAL A 330 16.93 -16.14 7.47
C VAL A 330 17.36 -17.00 6.27
N LEU A 331 18.17 -18.04 6.52
CA LEU A 331 18.59 -18.98 5.48
C LEU A 331 17.43 -19.83 4.95
N ALA A 332 16.52 -20.29 5.81
CA ALA A 332 15.31 -21.00 5.38
C ALA A 332 14.38 -20.14 4.51
N ARG A 333 14.25 -18.84 4.84
CA ARG A 333 13.49 -17.87 4.02
C ARG A 333 14.17 -17.57 2.69
N LEU A 334 15.49 -17.53 2.66
CA LEU A 334 16.26 -17.39 1.42
C LEU A 334 16.17 -18.65 0.53
N ASP A 335 16.12 -19.84 1.13
CA ASP A 335 15.95 -21.09 0.40
C ASP A 335 14.52 -21.22 -0.19
N ASP A 336 13.48 -20.77 0.52
CA ASP A 336 12.11 -20.68 -0.02
C ASP A 336 12.00 -19.61 -1.13
N LEU A 337 12.68 -18.47 -0.98
CA LEU A 337 12.73 -17.43 -2.00
C LEU A 337 13.48 -17.92 -3.25
N ALA A 338 14.62 -18.59 -3.10
CA ALA A 338 15.39 -19.14 -4.22
C ALA A 338 14.59 -20.19 -5.01
N LEU A 339 13.86 -21.08 -4.31
CA LEU A 339 12.96 -22.05 -4.96
C LEU A 339 11.81 -21.38 -5.75
N ARG A 340 11.32 -20.23 -5.29
CA ARG A 340 10.26 -19.47 -5.97
C ARG A 340 10.79 -18.65 -7.16
N LEU A 341 12.02 -18.14 -7.07
CA LEU A 341 12.66 -17.36 -8.13
C LEU A 341 13.08 -18.24 -9.33
N ASP A 342 13.43 -19.51 -9.08
CA ASP A 342 13.77 -20.49 -10.12
C ASP A 342 12.57 -20.80 -11.06
N ALA A 343 11.35 -20.58 -10.58
CA ALA A 343 10.12 -20.74 -11.37
C ALA A 343 9.75 -19.50 -12.22
N LEU A 344 10.41 -18.34 -12.03
CA LEU A 344 9.96 -17.03 -12.53
C LEU A 344 10.92 -16.35 -13.53
N GLY A 345 12.08 -16.95 -13.83
CA GLY A 345 12.99 -16.51 -14.89
C GLY A 345 13.93 -15.35 -14.54
N GLU A 346 14.77 -14.93 -15.50
CA GLU A 346 15.98 -14.09 -15.30
C GLU A 346 15.77 -12.75 -14.58
N HIS A 347 14.57 -12.15 -14.65
CA HIS A 347 14.26 -10.90 -13.93
C HIS A 347 14.25 -11.06 -12.41
N ALA A 348 13.94 -12.27 -11.92
CA ALA A 348 13.83 -12.57 -10.50
C ALA A 348 15.22 -12.62 -9.81
N VAL A 349 16.26 -12.99 -10.56
CA VAL A 349 17.66 -13.02 -10.09
C VAL A 349 18.21 -11.61 -9.86
N VAL A 350 17.85 -10.66 -10.74
CA VAL A 350 18.28 -9.26 -10.63
C VAL A 350 17.69 -8.61 -9.38
N ASP A 351 16.38 -8.77 -9.16
CA ASP A 351 15.70 -8.27 -7.96
C ASP A 351 16.24 -8.93 -6.67
N GLY A 352 16.59 -10.22 -6.72
CA GLY A 352 17.21 -10.93 -5.60
C GLY A 352 18.58 -10.39 -5.21
N LEU A 353 19.42 -10.03 -6.20
CA LEU A 353 20.74 -9.44 -5.97
C LEU A 353 20.65 -8.01 -5.42
N GLU A 354 19.68 -7.22 -5.86
CA GLU A 354 19.43 -5.87 -5.34
C GLU A 354 19.01 -5.93 -3.86
N ARG A 355 18.08 -6.83 -3.50
CA ARG A 355 17.65 -7.04 -2.11
C ARG A 355 18.78 -7.53 -1.21
N LEU A 356 19.61 -8.47 -1.68
CA LEU A 356 20.80 -8.92 -0.94
C LEU A 356 21.78 -7.79 -0.65
N THR A 357 21.96 -6.89 -1.61
CA THR A 357 22.86 -5.74 -1.48
C THR A 357 22.34 -4.78 -0.42
N VAL A 358 21.04 -4.49 -0.42
CA VAL A 358 20.39 -3.65 0.61
C VAL A 358 20.55 -4.25 2.01
N LEU A 359 20.35 -5.56 2.17
CA LEU A 359 20.51 -6.24 3.46
C LEU A 359 21.95 -6.19 3.98
N TYR A 360 22.93 -6.34 3.09
CA TYR A 360 24.35 -6.22 3.44
C TYR A 360 24.72 -4.78 3.83
N GLU A 361 24.24 -3.77 3.09
CA GLU A 361 24.47 -2.36 3.39
C GLU A 361 23.83 -1.91 4.71
N GLN A 362 22.72 -2.54 5.10
CA GLN A 362 22.06 -2.32 6.39
C GLN A 362 22.71 -3.07 7.56
N GLY A 363 23.76 -3.86 7.31
CA GLY A 363 24.44 -4.66 8.33
C GLY A 363 23.64 -5.87 8.80
N ALA A 364 22.57 -6.24 8.09
CA ALA A 364 21.76 -7.42 8.39
C ALA A 364 22.42 -8.73 7.92
N LEU A 365 23.44 -8.62 7.06
CA LEU A 365 24.29 -9.73 6.63
C LEU A 365 25.76 -9.35 6.84
N ASP A 366 26.56 -10.29 7.33
CA ASP A 366 28.01 -10.17 7.31
C ASP A 366 28.59 -10.48 5.92
N ALA A 367 29.89 -10.20 5.73
CA ALA A 367 30.55 -10.39 4.43
C ALA A 367 30.63 -11.87 4.00
N ALA A 368 30.60 -12.83 4.93
CA ALA A 368 30.60 -14.26 4.62
C ALA A 368 29.19 -14.76 4.26
N GLU A 369 28.15 -14.24 4.91
CA GLU A 369 26.74 -14.49 4.63
C GLU A 369 26.32 -13.92 3.28
N PHE A 370 26.65 -12.65 3.01
CA PHE A 370 26.39 -12.02 1.72
C PHE A 370 27.05 -12.79 0.56
N ARG A 371 28.31 -13.22 0.73
CA ARG A 371 29.01 -14.00 -0.31
C ARG A 371 28.36 -15.36 -0.56
N ARG A 372 27.88 -16.05 0.49
CA ARG A 372 27.19 -17.34 0.36
C ARG A 372 25.83 -17.20 -0.32
N ALA A 373 25.03 -16.21 0.08
CA ALA A 373 23.72 -15.98 -0.51
C ALA A 373 23.83 -15.49 -1.97
N LYS A 374 24.80 -14.61 -2.27
CA LYS A 374 25.10 -14.18 -3.64
C LYS A 374 25.58 -15.32 -4.53
N ALA A 375 26.40 -16.24 -4.01
CA ALA A 375 26.86 -17.40 -4.78
C ALA A 375 25.69 -18.34 -5.13
N ARG A 376 24.78 -18.60 -4.18
CA ARG A 376 23.57 -19.41 -4.42
C ARG A 376 22.61 -18.78 -5.43
N LEU A 377 22.42 -17.46 -5.40
CA LEU A 377 21.55 -16.75 -6.35
C LEU A 377 22.10 -16.70 -7.79
N LEU A 378 23.39 -17.02 -7.98
CA LEU A 378 24.09 -17.01 -9.26
C LEU A 378 24.45 -18.41 -9.76
N GLU A 379 24.14 -19.46 -8.98
CA GLU A 379 24.24 -20.85 -9.44
C GLU A 379 23.01 -21.17 -10.31
N PRO A 380 23.22 -21.78 -11.50
CA PRO A 380 22.15 -22.07 -12.46
C PRO A 380 21.25 -23.24 -12.10
#